data_AF-A0A381TV05-F1
#
_entry.id   AF-A0A381TV05-F1
#
_cell.length_a   1.000
_cell.length_b   1.000
_cell.length_c   1.000
_cell.angle_alpha   90.00
_cell.angle_beta   90.00
_cell.angle_gamma   90.00
#
_symmetry.space_group_name_H-M   'P 1'
#
loop_
_entity.id
_entity.type
_entity.pdbx_description
1 polymer ?
#
loop_
_entity_poly.entity_id
_entity_poly.type
_entity_poly.pdbx_seq_one_letter_code
_entity_poly.pdbx_strand_id
1 'polypeptide(L)'
;IPLHRIRQRDLGFNQTQVIASELAQQWNLMVDYEILKRGKYTKSQTALSISEREKNMYMAFHLTQTPPKAVLLIDDVLTTGSTADACARQLREGGSRWVGVVTLATPKKKKIFR
;
A
#
# COMPACT_ATOMS: atom_id res chain seq x y z
N ILE A 1 3.16 -0.30 3.28
CA ILE A 1 2.83 -0.05 1.86
C ILE A 1 4.02 0.67 1.24
N PRO A 2 4.51 0.27 0.05
CA PRO A 2 5.68 0.89 -0.55
C PRO A 2 5.40 2.34 -0.95
N LEU A 3 6.14 3.28 -0.37
CA LEU A 3 6.11 4.67 -0.79
C LEU A 3 6.71 4.83 -2.19
N HIS A 4 6.23 5.84 -2.92
CA HIS A 4 6.85 6.20 -4.18
C HIS A 4 8.24 6.83 -3.92
N ARG A 5 9.26 6.42 -4.68
CA ARG A 5 10.68 6.80 -4.49
C ARG A 5 10.94 8.31 -4.49
N ILE A 6 10.09 9.10 -5.16
CA ILE A 6 10.14 10.58 -5.12
C ILE A 6 9.67 11.11 -3.76
N ARG A 7 8.57 10.58 -3.21
CA ARG A 7 8.09 10.97 -1.86
C ARG A 7 9.05 10.54 -0.75
N GLN A 8 9.77 9.43 -0.93
CA GLN A 8 10.84 9.02 0.00
C GLN A 8 11.99 10.02 0.07
N ARG A 9 12.31 10.69 -1.06
CA ARG A 9 13.37 11.71 -1.11
C ARG A 9 12.90 13.06 -0.56
N ASP A 10 11.64 13.42 -0.77
CA ASP A 10 11.10 14.72 -0.38
C ASP A 10 10.76 14.85 1.12
N LEU A 11 10.45 13.73 1.80
CA LEU A 11 10.01 13.75 3.22
C LEU A 11 11.12 13.47 4.24
N GLY A 12 12.31 13.02 3.81
CA GLY A 12 13.44 12.68 4.70
C GLY A 12 13.22 11.47 5.63
N PHE A 13 11.97 11.07 5.86
CA PHE A 13 11.54 10.00 6.75
C PHE A 13 10.34 9.25 6.16
N ASN A 14 10.31 7.93 6.31
CA ASN A 14 9.21 7.09 5.86
C ASN A 14 8.38 6.67 7.09
N GLN A 15 7.34 7.45 7.40
CA GLN A 15 6.48 7.25 8.57
C GLN A 15 5.93 5.82 8.63
N THR A 16 5.51 5.29 7.48
CA THR A 16 4.99 3.92 7.36
C THR A 16 6.02 2.87 7.72
N GLN A 17 7.31 3.07 7.42
CA GLN A 17 8.37 2.13 7.83
C GLN A 17 8.59 2.14 9.34
N VAL A 18 8.55 3.29 9.99
CA VAL A 18 8.72 3.34 11.45
C VAL A 18 7.53 2.74 12.17
N ILE A 19 6.30 3.02 11.71
CA ILE A 19 5.10 2.36 12.23
C ILE A 19 5.20 0.84 12.05
N ALA A 20 5.63 0.38 10.87
CA ALA A 20 5.75 -1.05 10.58
C ALA A 20 6.80 -1.74 11.48
N SER A 21 7.98 -1.14 11.66
CA SER A 21 9.03 -1.66 12.54
C SER A 21 8.57 -1.76 13.99
N GLU A 22 7.92 -0.72 14.51
CA GLU A 22 7.44 -0.70 15.90
C GLU A 22 6.34 -1.75 16.12
N LEU A 23 5.33 -1.79 15.23
CA LEU A 23 4.26 -2.79 15.32
C LEU A 23 4.80 -4.22 15.21
N ALA A 24 5.79 -4.45 14.34
CA ALA A 24 6.39 -5.76 14.19
C ALA A 24 7.15 -6.21 15.44
N GLN A 25 7.83 -5.29 16.12
CA GLN A 25 8.45 -5.59 17.41
C GLN A 25 7.40 -5.94 18.47
N GLN A 26 6.35 -5.13 18.59
CA GLN A 26 5.28 -5.34 19.59
C GLN A 26 4.46 -6.61 19.33
N TRP A 27 4.25 -6.96 18.06
CA TRP A 27 3.43 -8.12 17.66
C TRP A 27 4.24 -9.37 17.34
N ASN A 28 5.57 -9.32 17.51
CA ASN A 28 6.49 -10.39 17.17
C ASN A 28 6.33 -10.90 15.72
N LEU A 29 6.28 -9.95 14.78
CA LEU A 29 6.15 -10.21 13.34
C LEU A 29 7.45 -9.84 12.62
N MET A 30 7.64 -10.39 11.41
CA MET A 30 8.70 -9.96 10.50
C MET A 30 8.19 -8.84 9.60
N VAL A 31 9.04 -7.85 9.33
CA VAL A 31 8.77 -6.82 8.31
C VAL A 31 9.58 -7.12 7.05
N ASP A 32 8.90 -7.15 5.91
CA ASP A 32 9.52 -7.28 4.59
C ASP A 32 9.22 -6.03 3.75
N TYR A 33 10.27 -5.30 3.40
CA TYR A 33 10.21 -4.08 2.59
C TYR A 33 10.43 -4.32 1.10
N GLU A 34 10.87 -5.52 0.72
CA GLU A 34 11.33 -5.84 -0.63
C GLU A 34 10.32 -6.67 -1.41
N ILE A 35 9.44 -7.41 -0.72
CA ILE A 35 8.47 -8.33 -1.33
C ILE A 35 7.50 -7.65 -2.28
N LEU A 36 7.09 -6.42 -1.98
CA LEU A 36 6.18 -5.63 -2.79
C LEU A 36 6.86 -4.31 -3.15
N LYS A 37 6.99 -4.03 -4.44
CA LYS A 37 7.61 -2.80 -4.93
C LYS A 37 6.62 -1.98 -5.74
N ARG A 38 6.73 -0.66 -5.60
CA ARG A 38 6.00 0.28 -6.45
C ARG A 38 6.83 0.58 -7.70
N GLY A 39 6.25 0.35 -8.88
CA GLY A 39 6.84 0.73 -10.17
C GLY A 39 7.08 2.24 -10.28
N LYS A 40 7.88 2.65 -11.27
CA LYS A 40 8.20 4.07 -11.52
C LYS A 40 6.94 4.90 -11.75
N TYR A 41 6.97 6.15 -11.26
CA TYR A 41 6.01 7.23 -11.52
C TYR A 41 5.61 7.27 -13.00
N THR A 42 4.37 6.92 -13.33
CA THR A 42 3.75 7.36 -14.58
C THR A 42 3.38 8.85 -14.41
N LYS A 43 3.85 9.67 -15.36
CA LYS A 43 3.77 11.15 -15.35
C LYS A 43 2.35 11.68 -15.08
N SER A 44 2.31 12.86 -14.43
CA SER A 44 1.20 13.81 -14.24
C SER A 44 -0.24 13.33 -14.45
N GLN A 45 -1.01 13.33 -13.36
CA GLN A 45 -2.42 12.96 -13.26
C GLN A 45 -3.40 13.95 -13.94
N THR A 46 -2.90 15.00 -14.59
CA THR A 46 -3.74 16.05 -15.19
C THR A 46 -4.32 15.69 -16.56
N ALA A 47 -3.82 14.66 -17.25
CA ALA A 47 -4.22 14.33 -18.62
C ALA A 47 -4.90 12.95 -18.81
N LEU A 48 -5.11 12.18 -17.73
CA LEU A 48 -5.60 10.80 -17.83
C LEU A 48 -7.10 10.68 -17.53
N SER A 49 -7.80 9.88 -18.34
CA SER A 49 -9.19 9.46 -18.11
C SER A 49 -9.31 8.62 -16.82
N ILE A 50 -10.54 8.48 -16.30
CA ILE A 50 -10.82 7.70 -15.09
C ILE A 50 -10.34 6.23 -15.26
N SER A 51 -10.59 5.63 -16.42
CA SER A 51 -10.16 4.27 -16.76
C SER A 51 -8.63 4.12 -16.78
N GLU A 52 -7.91 5.11 -17.32
CA GLU A 52 -6.45 5.10 -17.32
C GLU A 52 -5.86 5.32 -15.92
N ARG A 53 -6.53 6.07 -15.05
CA ARG A 53 -6.13 6.20 -13.64
C ARG A 53 -6.30 4.88 -12.88
N GLU A 54 -7.40 4.18 -13.12
CA GLU A 54 -7.64 2.85 -12.54
C GLU A 54 -6.60 1.83 -13.03
N LYS A 55 -6.30 1.82 -14.33
CA LYS A 55 -5.30 0.94 -14.94
C LYS A 55 -3.87 1.28 -14.52
N ASN A 56 -3.55 2.55 -14.30
CA ASN A 56 -2.25 2.97 -13.78
C ASN A 56 -2.06 2.60 -12.30
N MET A 57 -3.11 2.66 -11.49
CA MET A 57 -3.07 2.15 -10.12
C MET A 57 -2.93 0.62 -10.11
N TYR A 58 -3.58 -0.06 -11.08
CA TYR A 58 -3.52 -1.51 -11.24
C TYR A 58 -2.09 -2.04 -11.41
N MET A 59 -1.28 -1.36 -12.23
CA MET A 59 0.12 -1.74 -12.54
C MET A 59 1.14 -1.10 -11.60
N ALA A 60 0.69 -0.36 -10.58
CA ALA A 60 1.60 0.42 -9.74
C ALA A 60 2.46 -0.44 -8.84
N PHE A 61 2.04 -1.67 -8.52
CA PHE A 61 2.74 -2.57 -7.60
C PHE A 61 3.05 -3.91 -8.26
N HIS A 62 4.18 -4.50 -7.90
CA HIS A 62 4.57 -5.84 -8.33
C HIS A 62 5.30 -6.56 -7.21
N LEU A 63 5.22 -7.89 -7.24
CA LEU A 63 5.94 -8.76 -6.32
C LEU A 63 7.36 -9.02 -6.82
N THR A 64 8.32 -9.12 -5.91
CA THR A 64 9.70 -9.53 -6.22
C THR A 64 9.97 -11.00 -5.94
N GLN A 65 9.14 -11.62 -5.10
CA GLN A 65 9.21 -13.02 -4.68
C GLN A 65 7.83 -13.52 -4.25
N THR A 66 7.71 -14.82 -4.02
CA THR A 66 6.46 -15.44 -3.55
C THR A 66 6.09 -14.90 -2.16
N PRO A 67 4.86 -14.39 -1.97
CA PRO A 67 4.44 -13.85 -0.69
C PRO A 67 4.04 -14.93 0.32
N PRO A 68 4.13 -14.64 1.63
CA PRO A 68 3.59 -15.49 2.67
C PRO A 68 2.08 -15.72 2.52
N LYS A 69 1.56 -16.78 3.16
CA LYS A 69 0.12 -17.07 3.14
C LYS A 69 -0.72 -15.99 3.83
N ALA A 70 -0.16 -15.26 4.78
CA ALA A 70 -0.81 -14.17 5.50
C ALA A 70 0.12 -12.95 5.51
N VAL A 71 -0.40 -11.81 5.06
CA VAL A 71 0.38 -10.55 4.97
C VAL A 71 -0.42 -9.41 5.58
N LEU A 72 0.25 -8.56 6.35
CA LEU A 72 -0.32 -7.34 6.92
C LEU A 72 0.30 -6.13 6.25
N LEU A 73 -0.53 -5.34 5.56
CA LEU A 73 -0.11 -4.07 4.96
C LEU A 73 -0.23 -2.96 5.99
N ILE A 74 0.86 -2.24 6.23
CA ILE A 74 0.89 -1.06 7.10
C ILE A 74 0.85 0.21 6.26
N ASP A 75 0.04 1.20 6.61
CA ASP A 75 0.08 2.55 6.04
C ASP A 75 -0.20 3.61 7.11
N ASP A 76 0.07 4.89 6.84
CA ASP A 76 -0.25 5.96 7.79
C ASP A 76 -1.75 6.33 7.74
N VAL A 77 -2.29 6.58 6.54
CA VAL A 77 -3.67 7.06 6.34
C VAL A 77 -4.39 6.27 5.24
N LEU A 78 -5.51 5.63 5.59
CA LEU A 78 -6.42 5.02 4.64
C LEU A 78 -7.45 6.04 4.16
N THR A 79 -7.36 6.50 2.92
CA THR A 79 -8.37 7.39 2.30
C THR A 79 -9.45 6.58 1.57
N THR A 80 -9.36 6.44 0.25
CA THR A 80 -10.29 5.63 -0.56
C THR A 80 -10.00 4.13 -0.48
N GLY A 81 -8.82 3.75 0.02
CA GLY A 81 -8.35 2.37 0.04
C GLY A 81 -7.77 1.87 -1.28
N SER A 82 -7.76 2.67 -2.36
CA SER A 82 -7.31 2.24 -3.68
C SER A 82 -5.86 1.74 -3.71
N THR A 83 -4.97 2.35 -2.91
CA THR A 83 -3.58 1.88 -2.79
C THR A 83 -3.49 0.54 -2.07
N ALA A 84 -4.18 0.40 -0.95
CA ALA A 84 -4.20 -0.85 -0.18
C ALA A 84 -4.83 -2.00 -0.99
N ASP A 85 -5.89 -1.72 -1.74
CA ASP A 85 -6.56 -2.69 -2.62
C ASP A 85 -5.63 -3.17 -3.75
N ALA A 86 -4.93 -2.24 -4.42
CA ALA A 86 -3.95 -2.60 -5.45
C ALA A 86 -2.82 -3.48 -4.90
N CYS A 87 -2.28 -3.16 -3.72
CA CYS A 87 -1.28 -3.99 -3.04
C CYS A 87 -1.85 -5.37 -2.66
N ALA A 88 -3.05 -5.40 -2.08
CA ALA A 88 -3.68 -6.64 -1.63
C ALA A 88 -4.00 -7.57 -2.79
N ARG A 89 -4.41 -7.04 -3.93
CA ARG A 89 -4.65 -7.84 -5.14
C ARG A 89 -3.36 -8.49 -5.62
N GLN A 90 -2.25 -7.76 -5.72
CA GLN A 90 -0.96 -8.35 -6.11
C GLN A 90 -0.52 -9.46 -5.16
N LEU A 91 -0.67 -9.27 -3.86
CA LEU A 91 -0.36 -10.30 -2.86
C LEU A 91 -1.23 -11.56 -3.01
N ARG A 92 -2.54 -11.39 -3.24
CA ARG A 92 -3.47 -12.50 -3.44
C ARG A 92 -3.19 -13.26 -4.74
N GLU A 93 -2.95 -12.54 -5.83
CA GLU A 93 -2.54 -13.13 -7.12
C GLU A 93 -1.20 -13.89 -6.99
N GLY A 94 -0.29 -13.41 -6.14
CA GLY A 94 0.95 -14.09 -5.80
C GLY A 94 0.81 -15.30 -4.86
N GLY A 95 -0.38 -15.55 -4.30
CA GLY A 95 -0.66 -16.73 -3.47
C GLY A 95 -0.91 -16.46 -1.98
N SER A 96 -0.95 -15.20 -1.52
CA SER A 96 -1.39 -14.89 -0.15
C SER A 96 -2.88 -15.23 0.01
N ARG A 97 -3.20 -16.04 1.03
CA ARG A 97 -4.57 -16.43 1.38
C ARG A 97 -5.28 -15.40 2.23
N TRP A 98 -4.51 -14.62 3.00
CA TRP A 98 -5.03 -13.57 3.86
C TRP A 98 -4.20 -12.30 3.68
N VAL A 99 -4.89 -11.16 3.51
CA VAL A 99 -4.27 -9.84 3.45
C VAL A 99 -5.07 -8.90 4.33
N GLY A 100 -4.46 -8.39 5.39
CA GLY A 100 -5.01 -7.35 6.26
C GLY A 100 -4.37 -5.99 5.99
N VAL A 101 -5.01 -4.93 6.48
CA VAL A 101 -4.49 -3.55 6.40
C VAL A 101 -4.62 -2.89 7.77
N VAL A 102 -3.55 -2.23 8.23
CA VAL A 102 -3.52 -1.41 9.44
C VAL A 102 -3.12 0.00 9.05
N THR A 103 -3.91 0.98 9.47
CA THR A 103 -3.59 2.41 9.32
C THR A 103 -3.85 3.17 10.61
N LEU A 104 -3.12 4.27 10.81
CA LEU A 104 -3.30 5.12 11.99
C LEU A 104 -4.58 5.97 11.89
N ALA A 105 -4.93 6.39 10.68
CA ALA A 105 -6.10 7.22 10.45
C ALA A 105 -6.88 6.80 9.21
N THR A 106 -8.16 7.15 9.20
CA THR A 106 -9.04 7.11 8.02
C THR A 106 -10.07 8.24 8.15
N PRO A 107 -10.56 8.85 7.05
CA PRO A 107 -11.62 9.84 7.13
C PRO A 107 -12.84 9.28 7.88
N LYS A 108 -13.52 10.13 8.66
CA LYS A 108 -14.80 9.75 9.25
C LYS A 108 -15.74 9.30 8.13
N LYS A 109 -16.35 8.12 8.27
CA LYS A 109 -17.41 7.68 7.36
C LYS A 109 -18.45 8.80 7.29
N LYS A 110 -18.71 9.36 6.10
CA LYS A 110 -19.88 10.22 5.91
C LYS A 110 -21.09 9.37 6.35
N LYS A 111 -21.88 9.86 7.32
CA LYS A 111 -23.18 9.27 7.61
C LYS A 111 -23.96 9.30 6.30
N ILE A 112 -24.11 8.15 5.66
CA ILE A 112 -25.10 7.97 4.61
C ILE A 112 -26.43 7.96 5.37
N PHE A 113 -27.09 9.12 5.48
CA PHE A 113 -28.51 9.14 5.79
C PHE A 113 -29.16 8.42 4.61
N ARG A 114 -29.59 7.17 4.87
CA ARG A 114 -30.44 6.39 3.97
C ARG A 114 -31.87 6.84 4.17
#